data_AF-A0A5U9KMI4-F1
#
_entry.id   AF-A0A5U9KMI4-F1
#
_cell.length_a   1.000
_cell.length_b   1.000
_cell.length_c   1.000
_cell.angle_alpha   90.00
_cell.angle_beta   90.00
_cell.angle_gamma   90.00
#
_symmetry.space_group_name_H-M   'P 1'
#
loop_
_entity.id
_entity.type
_entity.pdbx_description
1 polymer ?
#
loop_
_entity_poly.entity_id
_entity_poly.type
_entity_poly.pdbx_seq_one_letter_code
_entity_poly.pdbx_strand_id
1 'polypeptide(L)'
;MAGGYWGKGNNPYWNFDSDAALRNSQTNDAYRQANDARLDTQQAQFEASMANDRVNRIQMQLNNTINSHKKVVADYEQRLEGYKQNFFRVALHKNILFRTVRKLQEEWPDKKEFILDEMQRQRDFCNQDDYREGWWNAIKDNNLKDDYLEFPFPQRDLKIKL
;
A
#
# COMPACT_ATOMS: atom_id res chain seq x y z
N MET A 1 5.47 8.76 -90.23
CA MET A 1 6.48 7.73 -89.91
C MET A 1 7.82 8.46 -89.81
N ALA A 2 8.70 8.32 -88.81
CA ALA A 2 8.77 7.49 -87.61
C ALA A 2 9.69 8.23 -86.62
N GLY A 3 9.41 8.12 -85.31
CA GLY A 3 10.19 8.74 -84.25
C GLY A 3 11.63 8.22 -84.21
N GLY A 4 12.60 9.14 -84.24
CA GLY A 4 14.01 8.85 -84.02
C GLY A 4 14.30 8.81 -82.52
N TYR A 5 14.29 7.60 -81.97
CA TYR A 5 14.75 7.26 -80.63
C TYR A 5 16.09 7.96 -80.30
N TRP A 6 16.12 8.83 -79.29
CA TRP A 6 17.36 9.19 -78.58
C TRP A 6 17.79 8.05 -77.65
N GLY A 7 17.77 6.82 -78.17
CA GLY A 7 18.34 5.65 -77.51
C GLY A 7 19.85 5.63 -77.76
N LYS A 8 20.62 5.24 -76.75
CA LYS A 8 22.09 5.07 -76.77
C LYS A 8 22.61 4.74 -78.18
N GLY A 9 23.25 5.72 -78.82
CA GLY A 9 23.91 5.50 -80.10
C GLY A 9 25.01 4.46 -79.95
N ASN A 10 25.35 3.74 -81.02
CA ASN A 10 26.33 2.64 -81.01
C ASN A 10 27.80 3.13 -80.87
N ASN A 11 28.04 4.21 -80.12
CA ASN A 11 29.36 4.75 -79.82
C ASN A 11 29.82 4.24 -78.44
N PRO A 12 30.78 3.30 -78.39
CA PRO A 12 31.19 2.64 -77.16
C PRO A 12 31.76 3.60 -76.10
N TYR A 13 32.38 4.72 -76.50
CA TYR A 13 32.97 5.69 -75.56
C TYR A 13 31.91 6.50 -74.80
N TRP A 14 30.87 6.98 -75.51
CA TRP A 14 29.80 7.78 -74.91
C TRP A 14 28.88 6.92 -74.02
N ASN A 15 28.68 5.66 -74.40
CA ASN A 15 27.92 4.71 -73.59
C ASN A 15 28.69 4.29 -72.33
N PHE A 16 30.00 4.09 -72.43
CA PHE A 16 30.85 3.73 -71.29
C PHE A 16 30.82 4.81 -70.20
N ASP A 17 30.99 6.08 -70.56
CA ASP A 17 30.96 7.19 -69.61
C ASP A 17 29.55 7.39 -69.01
N SER A 18 28.49 7.25 -69.83
CA SER A 18 27.10 7.32 -69.34
C SER A 18 26.74 6.16 -68.40
N ASP A 19 27.22 4.95 -68.67
CA ASP A 19 26.98 3.76 -67.86
C ASP A 19 27.81 3.79 -66.58
N ALA A 20 29.03 4.31 -66.65
CA ALA A 20 29.86 4.56 -65.47
C ALA A 20 29.23 5.62 -64.55
N ALA A 21 28.73 6.73 -65.12
CA ALA A 21 28.01 7.76 -64.37
C ALA A 21 26.70 7.24 -63.76
N LEU A 22 25.92 6.45 -64.50
CA LEU A 22 24.68 5.84 -64.01
C LEU A 22 24.95 4.84 -62.87
N ARG A 23 25.96 3.97 -63.03
CA ARG A 23 26.38 3.04 -61.97
C ARG A 23 26.87 3.80 -60.74
N ASN A 24 27.62 4.88 -60.91
CA ASN A 24 28.09 5.69 -59.79
C ASN A 24 26.92 6.38 -59.06
N SER A 25 25.93 6.89 -59.79
CA SER A 25 24.69 7.44 -59.21
C SER A 25 23.93 6.38 -58.42
N GLN A 26 23.69 5.20 -59.00
CA GLN A 26 22.99 4.10 -58.35
C GLN A 26 23.73 3.63 -57.09
N THR A 27 25.05 3.56 -57.14
CA THR A 27 25.90 3.24 -56.00
C THR A 27 25.79 4.30 -54.90
N ASN A 28 25.84 5.59 -55.25
CA ASN A 28 25.66 6.68 -54.29
C ASN A 28 24.26 6.71 -53.66
N ASP A 29 23.23 6.45 -54.45
CA ASP A 29 21.85 6.35 -53.98
C ASP A 29 21.67 5.15 -53.05
N ALA A 30 22.27 4.00 -53.38
CA ALA A 30 22.29 2.83 -52.51
C ALA A 30 23.04 3.10 -51.19
N TYR A 31 24.17 3.81 -51.23
CA TYR A 31 24.88 4.22 -50.02
C TYR A 31 24.09 5.21 -49.16
N ARG A 32 23.36 6.15 -49.78
CA ARG A 32 22.45 7.05 -49.07
C ARG A 32 21.33 6.28 -48.40
N GLN A 33 20.63 5.41 -49.13
CA GLN A 33 19.55 4.58 -48.60
C GLN A 33 20.04 3.67 -47.46
N ALA A 34 21.23 3.08 -47.59
CA ALA A 34 21.81 2.26 -46.53
C ALA A 34 22.17 3.09 -45.28
N ASN A 35 22.67 4.31 -45.46
CA ASN A 35 22.95 5.22 -44.36
C ASN A 35 21.67 5.71 -43.67
N ASP A 36 20.64 6.07 -44.44
CA ASP A 36 19.34 6.50 -43.92
C ASP A 36 18.68 5.36 -43.14
N ALA A 37 18.65 4.15 -43.70
CA ALA A 37 18.15 2.96 -43.00
C ALA A 37 18.93 2.66 -41.71
N ARG A 38 20.25 2.88 -41.70
CA ARG A 38 21.07 2.73 -40.49
C ARG A 38 20.74 3.80 -39.45
N LEU A 39 20.53 5.04 -39.87
CA LEU A 39 20.17 6.16 -39.02
C LEU A 39 18.78 5.94 -38.39
N ASP A 40 17.80 5.53 -39.20
CA ASP A 40 16.45 5.19 -38.76
C ASP A 40 16.47 4.04 -37.75
N THR A 41 17.29 3.02 -38.00
CA THR A 41 17.46 1.90 -37.07
C THR A 41 18.07 2.35 -35.74
N GLN A 42 19.08 3.21 -35.76
CA GLN A 42 19.68 3.77 -34.54
C GLN A 42 18.69 4.64 -33.77
N GLN A 43 17.90 5.45 -34.48
CA GLN A 43 16.85 6.27 -33.87
C GLN A 43 15.78 5.39 -33.21
N ALA A 44 15.28 4.36 -33.90
CA ALA A 44 14.29 3.43 -33.36
C ALA A 44 14.82 2.69 -32.11
N GLN A 45 16.10 2.28 -32.11
CA GLN A 45 16.73 1.66 -30.94
C GLN A 45 16.84 2.63 -29.76
N PHE A 46 17.19 3.90 -30.02
CA PHE A 46 17.26 4.92 -28.99
C PHE A 46 15.88 5.23 -28.39
N GLU A 47 14.86 5.37 -29.23
CA GLU A 47 13.46 5.58 -28.80
C GLU A 47 12.95 4.40 -27.96
N ALA A 48 13.26 3.15 -28.38
CA ALA A 48 12.92 1.95 -27.62
C ALA A 48 13.64 1.90 -26.26
N SER A 49 14.92 2.29 -26.20
CA SER A 49 15.68 2.39 -24.93
C SER A 49 15.04 3.40 -23.99
N MET A 50 14.70 4.60 -24.49
CA MET A 50 14.04 5.63 -23.69
C MET A 50 12.65 5.20 -23.21
N ALA A 51 11.89 4.49 -24.04
CA ALA A 51 10.60 3.93 -23.64
C ALA A 51 10.77 2.90 -22.52
N ASN A 52 11.74 1.99 -22.63
CA ASN A 52 12.07 1.03 -21.58
C ASN A 52 12.51 1.71 -20.28
N ASP A 53 13.33 2.76 -20.35
CA ASP A 53 13.74 3.53 -19.17
C ASP A 53 12.54 4.19 -18.48
N ARG A 54 11.59 4.72 -19.25
CA ARG A 54 10.34 5.29 -18.71
C ARG A 54 9.50 4.21 -18.03
N VAL A 55 9.33 3.04 -18.66
CA VAL A 55 8.61 1.91 -18.06
C VAL A 55 9.27 1.46 -16.77
N ASN A 56 10.61 1.33 -16.75
CA ASN A 56 11.36 0.95 -15.56
C ASN A 56 11.19 1.97 -14.42
N ARG A 57 11.24 3.27 -14.72
CA ARG A 57 10.98 4.33 -13.73
C ARG A 57 9.57 4.26 -13.16
N ILE A 58 8.57 4.08 -14.02
CA ILE A 58 7.17 3.93 -13.60
C ILE A 58 7.01 2.69 -12.72
N GLN A 59 7.62 1.57 -13.12
CA GLN A 59 7.58 0.33 -12.34
C GLN A 59 8.22 0.49 -10.97
N MET A 60 9.37 1.17 -10.87
CA MET A 60 10.01 1.48 -9.59
C MET A 60 9.11 2.37 -8.71
N GLN A 61 8.52 3.43 -9.27
CA GLN A 61 7.59 4.30 -8.54
C GLN A 61 6.36 3.54 -8.03
N LEU A 62 5.80 2.66 -8.87
CA LEU A 62 4.68 1.81 -8.51
C LEU A 62 5.05 0.85 -7.39
N ASN A 63 6.20 0.17 -7.50
CA ASN A 63 6.68 -0.75 -6.47
C ASN A 63 6.92 -0.04 -5.14
N ASN A 64 7.51 1.17 -5.16
CA ASN A 64 7.71 1.98 -3.97
C ASN A 64 6.37 2.37 -3.32
N THR A 65 5.40 2.77 -4.13
CA THR A 65 4.04 3.11 -3.67
C THR A 65 3.34 1.91 -3.05
N ILE A 66 3.37 0.75 -3.72
CA ILE A 66 2.80 -0.51 -3.21
C ILE A 66 3.45 -0.88 -1.87
N ASN A 67 4.78 -0.81 -1.77
CA ASN A 67 5.49 -1.15 -0.54
C ASN A 67 5.17 -0.18 0.60
N SER A 68 5.03 1.11 0.31
CA SER A 68 4.59 2.10 1.29
C SER A 68 3.17 1.79 1.81
N HIS A 69 2.22 1.52 0.92
CA HIS A 69 0.86 1.14 1.32
C HIS A 69 0.82 -0.17 2.10
N LYS A 70 1.59 -1.19 1.69
CA LYS A 70 1.68 -2.45 2.43
C LYS A 70 2.14 -2.26 3.88
N LYS A 71 3.14 -1.40 4.12
CA LYS A 71 3.60 -1.08 5.48
C LYS A 71 2.50 -0.43 6.31
N VAL A 72 1.82 0.58 5.74
CA VAL A 72 0.72 1.26 6.42
C VAL A 72 -0.42 0.30 6.75
N VAL A 73 -0.78 -0.60 5.83
CA VAL A 73 -1.81 -1.63 6.08
C VAL A 73 -1.37 -2.58 7.19
N ALA A 74 -0.13 -3.08 7.16
CA ALA A 74 0.38 -3.97 8.20
C ALA A 74 0.38 -3.29 9.58
N ASP A 75 0.77 -2.02 9.67
CA ASP A 75 0.72 -1.24 10.91
C ASP A 75 -0.72 -1.11 11.43
N TYR A 76 -1.69 -0.87 10.54
CA TYR A 76 -3.11 -0.82 10.92
C TYR A 76 -3.63 -2.18 11.40
N GLU A 77 -3.28 -3.27 10.72
CA GLU A 77 -3.66 -4.64 11.12
C GLU A 77 -3.10 -4.98 12.50
N GLN A 78 -1.83 -4.66 12.77
CA GLN A 78 -1.21 -4.87 14.07
C GLN A 78 -1.91 -4.07 15.17
N ARG A 79 -2.20 -2.79 14.93
CA ARG A 79 -2.94 -1.94 15.88
C ARG A 79 -4.34 -2.49 16.14
N LEU A 80 -5.04 -2.94 15.09
CA LEU A 80 -6.37 -3.53 15.20
C LEU A 80 -6.35 -4.80 16.07
N GLU A 81 -5.33 -5.64 15.93
CA GLU A 81 -5.18 -6.83 16.75
C GLU A 81 -4.96 -6.48 18.22
N GLY A 82 -4.14 -5.46 18.51
CA GLY A 82 -3.99 -4.92 19.87
C GLY A 82 -5.32 -4.43 20.46
N TYR A 83 -6.12 -3.70 19.68
CA TYR A 83 -7.45 -3.28 20.11
C TYR A 83 -8.38 -4.45 20.43
N LYS A 84 -8.41 -5.50 19.59
CA LYS A 84 -9.24 -6.69 19.85
C LYS A 84 -8.88 -7.36 21.17
N GLN A 85 -7.59 -7.51 21.47
CA GLN A 85 -7.13 -8.09 22.73
C GLN A 85 -7.55 -7.24 23.93
N ASN A 86 -7.42 -5.92 23.83
CA ASN A 86 -7.83 -4.98 24.87
C ASN A 86 -9.35 -5.03 25.09
N PHE A 87 -10.15 -5.05 24.02
CA PHE A 87 -11.60 -5.21 24.10
C PHE A 87 -12.00 -6.53 24.77
N PHE A 88 -11.33 -7.63 24.44
CA PHE A 88 -11.58 -8.92 25.06
C PHE A 88 -11.35 -8.88 26.58
N ARG A 89 -10.24 -8.29 27.03
CA ARG A 89 -9.94 -8.14 28.47
C ARG A 89 -10.98 -7.26 29.18
N VAL A 90 -11.36 -6.13 28.59
CA VAL A 90 -12.42 -5.24 29.12
C VAL A 90 -13.76 -5.98 29.23
N ALA A 91 -14.12 -6.77 28.21
CA ALA A 91 -15.35 -7.56 28.23
C ALA A 91 -15.35 -8.61 29.36
N LEU A 92 -14.20 -9.28 29.59
CA LEU A 92 -14.02 -10.20 30.70
C LEU A 92 -14.18 -9.50 32.05
N HIS A 93 -13.53 -8.35 32.26
CA HIS A 93 -13.65 -7.57 33.50
C HIS A 93 -15.09 -7.16 33.79
N LYS A 94 -15.81 -6.67 32.77
CA LYS A 94 -17.23 -6.34 32.89
C LYS A 94 -18.07 -7.55 33.32
N ASN A 95 -17.80 -8.71 32.71
CA ASN A 95 -18.53 -9.94 33.04
C ASN A 95 -18.24 -10.42 34.47
N ILE A 96 -16.98 -10.38 34.89
CA ILE A 96 -16.58 -10.71 36.27
C ILE A 96 -17.33 -9.81 37.25
N LEU A 97 -17.24 -8.48 37.06
CA LEU A 97 -17.92 -7.51 37.92
C LEU A 97 -19.43 -7.78 37.99
N PHE A 98 -20.08 -7.96 36.84
CA PHE A 98 -21.52 -8.22 36.76
C PHE A 98 -21.91 -9.49 37.53
N ARG A 99 -21.20 -10.60 37.30
CA ARG A 99 -21.48 -11.89 37.96
C ARG A 99 -21.22 -11.80 39.46
N THR A 100 -20.13 -11.16 39.88
CA THR A 100 -19.80 -10.96 41.29
C THR A 100 -20.85 -10.11 41.99
N VAL A 101 -21.21 -8.94 41.43
CA VAL A 101 -22.24 -8.06 42.01
C VAL A 101 -23.57 -8.79 42.16
N ARG A 102 -24.02 -9.51 41.12
CA ARG A 102 -25.27 -10.29 41.21
C ARG A 102 -25.21 -11.32 42.34
N LYS A 103 -24.10 -12.05 42.46
CA LYS A 103 -23.93 -13.05 43.51
C LYS A 103 -23.95 -12.41 44.91
N LEU A 104 -23.28 -11.27 45.09
CA LEU A 104 -23.29 -10.53 46.35
C LEU A 104 -24.69 -10.01 46.72
N GLN A 105 -25.47 -9.56 45.75
CA GLN A 105 -26.86 -9.14 45.98
C GLN A 105 -27.79 -10.32 46.35
N GLU A 106 -27.53 -11.51 45.82
CA GLU A 106 -28.24 -12.74 46.19
C GLU A 106 -27.88 -13.19 47.61
N GLU A 107 -26.60 -13.09 48.00
CA GLU A 107 -26.13 -13.48 49.34
C GLU A 107 -26.49 -12.47 50.43
N TRP A 108 -26.52 -11.16 50.10
CA TRP A 108 -26.84 -10.06 51.02
C TRP A 108 -27.94 -9.16 50.47
N PRO A 109 -29.20 -9.63 50.46
CA PRO A 109 -30.32 -8.88 49.90
C PRO A 109 -30.60 -7.54 50.62
N ASP A 110 -30.28 -7.45 51.91
CA ASP A 110 -30.39 -6.21 52.70
C ASP A 110 -29.39 -5.13 52.27
N LYS A 111 -28.28 -5.51 51.63
CA LYS A 111 -27.26 -4.59 51.10
C LYS A 111 -27.47 -4.23 49.63
N LYS A 112 -28.49 -4.78 48.98
CA LYS A 112 -28.70 -4.62 47.54
C LYS A 112 -28.76 -3.15 47.10
N GLU A 113 -29.58 -2.34 47.77
CA GLU A 113 -29.74 -0.92 47.41
C GLU A 113 -28.44 -0.15 47.62
N PHE A 114 -27.71 -0.41 48.72
CA PHE A 114 -26.40 0.19 48.95
C PHE A 114 -25.39 -0.12 47.84
N ILE A 115 -25.36 -1.38 47.36
CA ILE A 115 -24.49 -1.79 46.26
C ILE A 115 -24.87 -1.05 44.97
N LEU A 116 -26.17 -0.91 44.67
CA LEU A 116 -26.64 -0.22 43.48
C LEU A 116 -26.32 1.29 43.53
N ASP A 117 -26.55 1.93 44.67
CA ASP A 117 -26.24 3.34 44.89
C ASP A 117 -24.75 3.61 44.70
N GLU A 118 -23.88 2.75 45.25
CA GLU A 118 -22.43 2.92 45.09
C GLU A 118 -22.01 2.73 43.62
N MET A 119 -22.56 1.73 42.92
CA MET A 119 -22.32 1.57 41.48
C MET A 119 -22.77 2.80 40.68
N GLN A 120 -23.90 3.41 41.04
CA GLN A 120 -24.41 4.61 40.38
C GLN A 120 -23.48 5.81 40.63
N ARG A 121 -23.00 6.01 41.88
CA ARG A 121 -22.00 7.05 42.19
C ARG A 121 -20.72 6.89 41.37
N GLN A 122 -20.20 5.67 41.30
CA GLN A 122 -18.99 5.39 40.51
C GLN A 122 -19.25 5.59 39.01
N ARG A 123 -20.44 5.24 38.51
CA ARG A 123 -20.83 5.51 37.13
C ARG A 123 -20.85 7.02 36.85
N ASP A 124 -21.43 7.80 37.75
CA ASP A 124 -21.52 9.26 37.57
C ASP A 124 -20.14 9.91 37.63
N PHE A 125 -19.30 9.52 38.58
CA PHE A 125 -17.90 9.95 38.65
C PHE A 125 -17.13 9.62 37.36
N CYS A 126 -17.25 8.37 36.88
CA CYS A 126 -16.55 7.95 35.66
C CYS A 126 -17.05 8.63 34.37
N ASN A 127 -18.20 9.33 34.40
CA ASN A 127 -18.74 10.09 33.28
C ASN A 127 -18.52 11.60 33.42
N GLN A 128 -17.79 12.07 34.43
CA GLN A 128 -17.33 13.45 34.48
C GLN A 128 -16.41 13.74 33.29
N ASP A 129 -16.51 14.94 32.72
CA ASP A 129 -15.89 15.28 31.44
C ASP A 129 -14.35 15.11 31.47
N ASP A 130 -13.71 15.55 32.54
CA ASP A 130 -12.28 15.45 32.79
C ASP A 130 -11.82 13.99 32.91
N TYR A 131 -12.54 13.19 33.69
CA TYR A 131 -12.23 11.77 33.86
C TYR A 131 -12.41 11.01 32.55
N ARG A 132 -13.52 11.26 31.84
CA ARG A 132 -13.84 10.64 30.56
C ARG A 132 -12.82 11.01 29.48
N GLU A 133 -12.39 12.27 29.42
CA GLU A 133 -11.39 12.73 28.47
C GLU A 133 -10.04 12.02 28.69
N GLY A 134 -9.62 11.85 29.95
CA GLY A 134 -8.43 11.08 30.30
C GLY A 134 -8.47 9.65 29.75
N TRP A 135 -9.61 8.96 29.93
CA TRP A 135 -9.81 7.62 29.38
C TRP A 135 -9.85 7.59 27.85
N TRP A 136 -10.52 8.56 27.24
CA TRP A 136 -10.60 8.64 25.79
C TRP A 136 -9.23 8.80 25.14
N ASN A 137 -8.38 9.67 25.70
CA ASN A 137 -7.01 9.87 25.24
C ASN A 137 -6.17 8.59 25.40
N ALA A 138 -6.28 7.89 26.54
CA ALA A 138 -5.59 6.62 26.75
C ALA A 138 -6.02 5.53 25.73
N ILE A 139 -7.31 5.45 25.40
CA ILE A 139 -7.85 4.50 24.41
C ILE A 139 -7.40 4.85 22.99
N LYS A 140 -7.50 6.13 22.60
CA LYS A 140 -7.16 6.61 21.24
C LYS A 140 -5.72 6.26 20.85
N ASP A 141 -4.80 6.36 21.81
CA ASP A 141 -3.39 6.09 21.60
C ASP A 141 -3.03 4.62 21.84
N ASN A 142 -4.03 3.76 22.13
CA ASN A 142 -3.86 2.38 22.58
C ASN A 142 -2.84 2.25 23.73
N ASN A 143 -2.78 3.28 24.58
CA ASN A 143 -1.85 3.40 25.71
C ASN A 143 -2.59 3.09 27.01
N LEU A 144 -3.42 2.04 26.98
CA LEU A 144 -3.93 1.44 28.20
C LEU A 144 -2.75 0.68 28.80
N LYS A 145 -2.20 1.20 29.90
CA LYS A 145 -1.16 0.50 30.65
C LYS A 145 -1.67 -0.93 30.97
N ASP A 146 -0.76 -1.90 30.88
CA ASP A 146 -1.09 -3.31 31.12
C ASP A 146 -1.75 -3.53 32.49
N ASP A 147 -1.37 -2.73 33.50
CA ASP A 147 -1.95 -2.74 34.84
C ASP A 147 -3.47 -2.54 34.89
N TYR A 148 -4.07 -1.82 33.94
CA TYR A 148 -5.52 -1.61 33.86
C TYR A 148 -6.25 -2.77 33.17
N LEU A 149 -5.55 -3.44 32.25
CA LEU A 149 -6.08 -4.57 31.50
C LEU A 149 -5.89 -5.89 32.25
N GLU A 150 -5.05 -5.90 33.28
CA GLU A 150 -4.93 -6.98 34.24
C GLU A 150 -6.02 -6.90 35.30
N PHE A 151 -6.43 -8.07 35.82
CA PHE A 151 -7.40 -8.10 36.90
C PHE A 151 -6.76 -7.46 38.15
N PRO A 152 -7.39 -6.47 38.80
CA PRO A 152 -6.74 -5.62 39.81
C PRO A 152 -6.47 -6.33 41.14
N PHE A 153 -6.87 -7.60 41.27
CA PHE A 153 -6.68 -8.39 42.48
C PHE A 153 -5.83 -9.63 42.16
N PRO A 154 -4.93 -10.05 43.06
CA PRO A 154 -4.13 -11.24 42.85
C PRO A 154 -5.01 -12.48 42.72
N GLN A 155 -4.56 -13.43 41.89
CA GLN A 155 -5.18 -14.74 41.79
C GLN A 155 -5.23 -15.40 43.17
N ARG A 156 -6.39 -15.97 43.51
CA ARG A 156 -6.63 -16.63 44.80
C ARG A 156 -7.24 -18.00 44.60
N ASP A 157 -6.86 -18.93 45.47
CA ASP A 157 -7.55 -20.20 45.57
C ASP A 157 -8.89 -20.01 46.29
N LEU A 158 -9.93 -20.62 45.75
CA LEU A 158 -11.24 -20.63 46.38
C LEU A 158 -11.17 -21.50 47.64
N LYS A 159 -11.40 -20.88 48.81
CA LYS A 159 -11.47 -21.60 50.09
C LYS A 159 -12.63 -22.58 50.16
N ILE A 160 -13.69 -22.32 49.41
CA ILE A 160 -14.85 -23.20 49.26
C ILE A 160 -14.97 -23.46 47.76
N LYS A 161 -14.84 -24.72 47.34
CA LYS A 161 -15.13 -25.13 45.96
C LYS A 161 -16.64 -25.31 45.84
N LEU A 162 -17.23 -24.63 44.85
CA LEU A 162 -18.63 -24.79 44.45
C LEU A 162 -18.86 -26.16 43.82
#